data_AF-A0A5V0SZL2-F1
#
_entry.id   AF-A0A5V0SZL2-F1
#
_cell.length_a   1.000
_cell.length_b   1.000
_cell.length_c   1.000
_cell.angle_alpha   90.00
_cell.angle_beta   90.00
_cell.angle_gamma   90.00
#
_symmetry.space_group_name_H-M   'P 1'
#
loop_
_entity.id
_entity.type
_entity.pdbx_description
1 polymer ?
#
loop_
_entity_poly.entity_id
_entity_poly.type
_entity_poly.pdbx_seq_one_letter_code
_entity_poly.pdbx_strand_id
1 'polypeptide(L)'
;MAKKPTPDQVKKIRSGITKKIRFEVFKRDGFKCQYCGSSAPDVILHVDHINPVSKGGDNDMMNLVTSCDSCNGGKSDKLLSDNSIMEKQRQQLQELNTKREQLEMMIRWRDGLKRLKDDVVDIVATKIEDCIAPFTVNDNGRKSIKRWLRIYKVEEILDAIELAADKKLTQEITHELTGEFFEYIPRIAATKRKPPEEQRILYIRGILKNRIYINQNHVMSYLKAWLSYDLDLDELTEFAKTVPNWTTFKEWVSERIREAQEELPY
;
A
#
# COMPACT_ATOMS: atom_id res chain seq x y z
N MET A 1 13.04 -8.99 53.83
CA MET A 1 13.84 -7.77 53.57
C MET A 1 15.12 -8.17 52.86
N ALA A 2 15.47 -7.55 51.73
CA ALA A 2 16.73 -7.84 51.05
C ALA A 2 17.91 -7.50 51.97
N LYS A 3 18.87 -8.42 52.13
CA LYS A 3 20.06 -8.20 52.97
C LYS A 3 20.87 -7.03 52.40
N LYS A 4 21.27 -6.07 53.23
CA LYS A 4 22.14 -4.96 52.82
C LYS A 4 23.46 -5.52 52.27
N PRO A 5 24.00 -4.95 51.18
CA PRO A 5 25.23 -5.44 50.57
C PRO A 5 26.43 -5.24 51.51
N THR A 6 27.36 -6.19 51.49
CA THR A 6 28.61 -6.12 52.26
C THR A 6 29.53 -5.01 51.72
N PRO A 7 30.49 -4.51 52.52
CA PRO A 7 31.45 -3.49 52.06
C PRO A 7 32.17 -3.85 50.76
N ASP A 8 32.54 -5.12 50.58
CA ASP A 8 33.18 -5.62 49.36
C ASP A 8 32.24 -5.60 48.15
N GLN A 9 30.96 -5.93 48.36
CA GLN A 9 29.93 -5.84 47.32
C GLN A 9 29.70 -4.38 46.89
N VAL A 10 29.66 -3.45 47.84
CA VAL A 10 29.54 -2.01 47.55
C VAL A 10 30.72 -1.51 46.72
N LYS A 11 31.94 -1.91 47.07
CA LYS A 11 33.16 -1.54 46.34
C LYS A 11 33.14 -2.09 44.91
N LYS A 12 32.74 -3.35 44.73
CA LYS A 12 32.64 -4.01 43.42
C LYS A 12 31.63 -3.33 42.50
N ILE A 13 30.44 -3.01 43.02
CA ILE A 13 29.40 -2.28 42.26
C ILE A 13 29.93 -0.91 41.84
N ARG A 14 30.50 -0.11 42.76
CA ARG A 14 31.05 1.22 42.41
C ARG A 14 32.17 1.16 41.37
N SER A 15 33.04 0.15 41.43
CA SER A 15 34.11 -0.05 40.45
C SER A 15 33.62 -0.51 39.07
N GLY A 16 32.36 -0.98 38.97
CA GLY A 16 31.76 -1.47 37.72
C GLY A 16 31.32 -0.38 36.74
N ILE A 17 31.36 0.90 37.14
CA ILE A 17 30.97 2.01 36.26
C ILE A 17 32.14 2.36 35.32
N THR A 18 32.03 1.88 34.07
CA THR A 18 33.03 2.13 33.03
C THR A 18 33.03 3.59 32.55
N LYS A 19 34.13 4.05 31.93
CA LYS A 19 34.21 5.39 31.32
C LYS A 19 33.09 5.64 30.29
N LYS A 20 32.70 4.60 29.53
CA LYS A 20 31.60 4.66 28.57
C LYS A 20 30.26 4.96 29.25
N ILE A 21 29.95 4.24 30.34
CA ILE A 21 28.72 4.48 31.12
C ILE A 21 28.74 5.90 31.68
N ARG A 22 29.87 6.38 32.21
CA ARG A 22 29.98 7.75 32.73
C ARG A 22 29.68 8.80 31.66
N PHE A 23 30.25 8.63 30.48
CA PHE A 23 30.01 9.53 29.35
C PHE A 23 28.53 9.54 28.92
N GLU A 24 27.90 8.37 28.82
CA GLU A 24 26.47 8.28 28.46
C GLU A 24 25.56 8.93 29.50
N VAL A 25 25.86 8.78 30.80
CA VAL A 25 25.13 9.46 31.89
C VAL A 25 25.27 10.99 31.75
N PHE A 26 26.50 11.49 31.57
CA PHE A 26 26.74 12.93 31.38
C PHE A 26 26.05 13.48 30.14
N LYS A 27 26.08 12.73 29.03
CA LYS A 27 25.44 13.11 27.77
C LYS A 27 23.92 13.18 27.92
N ARG A 28 23.30 12.18 28.56
CA ARG A 28 21.85 12.16 28.86
C ARG A 28 21.45 13.37 29.69
N ASP A 29 22.27 13.71 30.68
CA ASP A 29 22.02 14.77 31.65
C ASP A 29 22.47 16.16 31.15
N GLY A 30 22.89 16.27 29.89
CA GLY A 30 23.29 17.53 29.27
C GLY A 30 24.52 18.17 29.91
N PHE A 31 25.42 17.37 30.49
CA PHE A 31 26.63 17.83 31.21
C PHE A 31 26.33 18.84 32.33
N LYS A 32 25.20 18.67 33.00
CA LYS A 32 24.75 19.50 34.13
C LYS A 32 24.45 18.63 35.34
N CYS A 33 24.76 19.12 36.52
CA CYS A 33 24.30 18.55 37.76
C CYS A 33 22.77 18.52 37.76
N GLN A 34 22.16 17.34 37.92
CA GLN A 34 20.71 17.22 37.90
C GLN A 34 20.03 17.73 39.17
N TYR A 35 20.81 18.02 40.22
CA TYR A 35 20.30 18.58 41.47
C TYR A 35 20.27 20.11 41.48
N CYS A 36 21.35 20.76 41.03
CA CYS A 36 21.48 22.22 41.10
C CYS A 36 21.60 22.92 39.75
N GLY A 37 21.72 22.18 38.65
CA GLY A 37 21.86 22.72 37.30
C GLY A 37 23.26 23.22 36.92
N SER A 38 24.23 23.26 37.85
CA SER A 38 25.60 23.70 37.59
C SER A 38 26.30 22.80 36.54
N SER A 39 27.13 23.40 35.69
CA SER A 39 27.91 22.73 34.64
C SER A 39 29.41 22.95 34.82
N ALA A 40 30.23 22.10 34.19
CA ALA A 40 31.66 22.35 34.04
C ALA A 40 31.93 23.63 33.20
N PRO A 41 33.03 24.37 33.43
CA PRO A 41 34.14 24.06 34.34
C PRO A 41 33.93 24.52 35.79
N ASP A 42 32.87 25.25 36.09
CA ASP A 42 32.63 25.88 37.40
C ASP A 42 32.49 24.87 38.54
N VAL A 43 32.08 23.64 38.20
CA VAL A 43 32.01 22.51 39.12
C VAL A 43 32.56 21.24 38.47
N ILE A 44 33.12 20.36 39.29
CA ILE A 44 33.49 19.01 38.85
C ILE A 44 32.25 18.13 38.92
N LEU A 45 31.97 17.41 37.83
CA LEU A 45 30.82 16.51 37.71
C LEU A 45 31.23 15.05 37.94
N HIS A 46 30.39 14.34 38.66
CA HIS A 46 30.51 12.93 38.98
C HIS A 46 29.24 12.17 38.61
N VAL A 47 29.38 10.87 38.43
CA VAL A 47 28.23 9.96 38.38
C VAL A 47 27.91 9.52 39.79
N ASP A 48 26.70 9.79 40.23
CA ASP A 48 26.14 9.45 41.53
C ASP A 48 25.00 8.43 41.38
N HIS A 49 24.75 7.65 42.42
CA HIS A 49 23.66 6.67 42.48
C HIS A 49 22.44 7.28 43.15
N ILE A 50 21.29 7.32 42.48
CA ILE A 50 20.04 7.85 43.03
C ILE A 50 19.66 7.09 44.30
N ASN A 51 19.53 5.76 44.20
CA ASN A 51 19.51 4.87 45.35
C ASN A 51 20.96 4.47 45.72
N PRO A 52 21.46 4.81 46.92
CA PRO A 52 22.82 4.46 47.30
C PRO A 52 23.09 2.96 47.22
N VAL A 53 24.28 2.58 46.75
CA VAL A 53 24.70 1.19 46.69
C VAL A 53 24.62 0.49 48.06
N SER A 54 24.89 1.20 49.16
CA SER A 54 24.75 0.67 50.53
C SER A 54 23.30 0.32 50.92
N LYS A 55 22.31 0.85 50.20
CA LYS A 55 20.88 0.56 50.33
C LYS A 55 20.36 -0.33 49.19
N GLY A 56 21.25 -0.96 48.41
CA GLY A 56 20.92 -1.91 47.36
C GLY A 56 20.76 -1.31 45.96
N GLY A 57 21.19 -0.07 45.73
CA GLY A 57 21.25 0.49 44.38
C GLY A 57 22.29 -0.19 43.50
N ASP A 58 21.97 -0.32 42.22
CA ASP A 58 22.82 -0.93 41.19
C ASP A 58 23.41 0.13 40.24
N ASN A 59 24.14 -0.32 39.22
CA ASN A 59 24.68 0.55 38.17
C ASN A 59 23.74 0.64 36.95
N ASP A 60 22.46 0.35 37.11
CA ASP A 60 21.51 0.54 36.02
C ASP A 60 21.51 2.02 35.61
N MET A 61 21.36 2.28 34.30
CA MET A 61 21.36 3.65 33.77
C MET A 61 20.31 4.52 34.47
N MET A 62 19.18 3.95 34.89
CA MET A 62 18.12 4.63 35.63
C MET A 62 18.50 4.98 37.08
N ASN A 63 19.45 4.25 37.68
CA ASN A 63 19.93 4.54 39.04
C ASN A 63 21.15 5.47 39.04
N LEU A 64 21.70 5.82 37.87
CA LEU A 64 22.85 6.71 37.75
C LEU A 64 22.42 8.12 37.32
N VAL A 65 23.05 9.14 37.90
CA VAL A 65 22.77 10.55 37.60
C VAL A 65 24.03 11.40 37.70
N THR A 66 24.07 12.51 36.97
CA THR A 66 25.14 13.51 37.03
C THR A 66 24.96 14.43 38.23
N SER A 67 25.99 14.51 39.09
CA SER A 67 26.03 15.36 40.27
C SER A 67 27.31 16.19 40.31
N CYS A 68 27.25 17.45 40.74
CA CYS A 68 28.47 18.20 41.07
C CYS A 68 29.07 17.72 42.40
N ASP A 69 30.34 18.07 42.64
CA ASP A 69 31.04 17.77 43.90
C ASP A 69 30.31 18.24 45.14
N SER A 70 29.74 19.45 45.13
CA SER A 70 29.03 20.01 46.29
C SER A 70 27.74 19.24 46.60
N CYS A 71 26.95 18.91 45.58
CA CYS A 71 25.73 18.11 45.75
C CYS A 71 26.06 16.65 46.10
N ASN A 72 27.11 16.07 45.52
CA ASN A 72 27.55 14.70 45.78
C ASN A 72 28.10 14.55 47.21
N GLY A 73 28.93 15.50 47.66
CA GLY A 73 29.50 15.55 49.01
C GLY A 73 28.48 15.90 50.09
N GLY A 74 27.51 16.77 49.77
CA GLY A 74 26.41 17.12 50.69
C GLY A 74 25.38 16.02 50.91
N LYS A 75 25.42 14.94 50.13
CA LYS A 75 24.42 13.87 50.14
C LYS A 75 24.54 12.93 51.35
N SER A 76 25.74 12.60 51.82
CA SER A 76 25.97 11.61 52.89
C SER A 76 24.93 10.45 52.87
N ASP A 77 24.43 9.94 54.00
CA ASP A 77 23.46 8.82 54.03
C ASP A 77 22.00 9.21 53.71
N LYS A 78 21.75 10.43 53.23
CA LYS A 78 20.38 10.92 52.96
C LYS A 78 19.89 10.41 51.62
N LEU A 79 18.73 9.74 51.63
CA LEU A 79 17.98 9.44 50.41
C LEU A 79 17.57 10.75 49.76
N LEU A 80 17.67 10.83 48.43
CA LEU A 80 17.08 11.93 47.68
C LEU A 80 15.58 11.90 47.93
N SER A 81 15.07 12.89 48.66
CA SER A 81 13.63 13.13 48.81
C SER A 81 13.02 13.76 47.56
N ASP A 82 13.87 14.18 46.61
CA ASP A 82 13.46 14.88 45.40
C ASP A 82 13.12 13.88 44.29
N ASN A 83 11.90 13.33 44.36
CA ASN A 83 11.34 12.40 43.38
C ASN A 83 11.21 13.00 41.97
N SER A 84 11.44 14.31 41.79
CA SER A 84 11.23 15.02 40.52
C SER A 84 12.09 14.50 39.37
N ILE A 85 13.31 14.03 39.64
CA ILE A 85 14.21 13.47 38.61
C ILE A 85 13.72 12.08 38.16
N MET A 86 13.37 11.21 39.12
CA MET A 86 12.81 9.89 38.82
C MET A 86 11.49 9.98 38.08
N GLU A 87 10.64 10.95 38.46
CA GLU A 87 9.37 11.21 37.81
C GLU A 87 9.55 11.72 36.38
N LYS A 88 10.50 12.63 36.13
CA LYS A 88 10.83 13.07 34.75
C LYS A 88 11.33 11.92 33.87
N GLN A 89 12.21 11.06 34.38
CA GLN A 89 12.70 9.89 33.64
C GLN A 89 11.58 8.89 33.37
N ARG A 90 10.68 8.67 34.34
CA ARG A 90 9.51 7.80 34.19
C ARG A 90 8.53 8.33 33.14
N GLN A 91 8.26 9.63 33.15
CA GLN A 91 7.39 10.30 32.17
C GLN A 91 7.95 10.19 30.75
N GLN A 92 9.25 10.41 30.57
CA GLN A 92 9.91 10.23 29.27
C GLN A 92 9.79 8.79 28.76
N LEU A 93 9.96 7.79 29.63
CA LEU A 93 9.81 6.38 29.26
C LEU A 93 8.37 6.04 28.90
N GLN A 94 7.40 6.57 29.65
CA GLN A 94 5.99 6.41 29.36
C GLN A 94 5.64 7.01 28.01
N GLU A 95 6.13 8.22 27.70
CA GLU A 95 5.91 8.85 26.40
C GLU A 95 6.53 8.04 25.26
N LEU A 96 7.75 7.50 25.43
CA LEU A 96 8.38 6.62 24.45
C LEU A 96 7.60 5.32 24.23
N ASN A 97 7.09 4.71 25.30
CA ASN A 97 6.25 3.52 25.20
C ASN A 97 4.93 3.82 24.50
N THR A 98 4.28 4.94 24.83
CA THR A 98 3.06 5.37 24.12
C THR A 98 3.32 5.61 22.64
N LYS A 99 4.43 6.26 22.27
CA LYS A 99 4.83 6.43 20.86
C LYS A 99 5.07 5.09 20.18
N ARG A 100 5.72 4.15 20.85
CA ARG A 100 5.96 2.79 20.34
C ARG A 100 4.63 2.06 20.10
N GLU A 101 3.74 2.04 21.08
CA GLU A 101 2.42 1.41 20.97
C GLU A 101 1.59 2.01 19.83
N GLN A 102 1.62 3.34 19.69
CA GLN A 102 1.01 4.05 18.57
C GLN A 102 1.57 3.59 17.21
N LEU A 103 2.90 3.47 17.07
CA LEU A 103 3.54 2.98 15.84
C LEU A 103 3.20 1.51 15.55
N GLU A 104 3.22 0.64 16.56
CA GLU A 104 2.82 -0.77 16.41
C GLU A 104 1.37 -0.90 15.96
N MET A 105 0.47 -0.07 16.51
CA MET A 105 -0.94 0.00 16.09
C MET A 105 -1.08 0.43 14.62
N MET A 106 -0.36 1.47 14.20
CA MET A 106 -0.37 1.94 12.79
C MET A 106 0.12 0.87 11.82
N ILE A 107 1.16 0.11 12.17
CA ILE A 107 1.68 -1.00 11.35
C ILE A 107 0.62 -2.09 11.21
N ARG A 108 -0.01 -2.52 12.32
CA ARG A 108 -1.09 -3.53 12.27
C ARG A 108 -2.25 -3.08 11.38
N TRP A 109 -2.64 -1.82 11.48
CA TRP A 109 -3.72 -1.27 10.67
C TRP A 109 -3.37 -1.27 9.18
N ARG A 110 -2.17 -0.81 8.83
CA ARG A 110 -1.64 -0.88 7.45
C ARG A 110 -1.64 -2.32 6.91
N ASP A 111 -1.18 -3.29 7.70
CA ASP A 111 -1.12 -4.68 7.30
C ASP A 111 -2.53 -5.31 7.20
N GLY A 112 -3.49 -4.84 8.01
CA GLY A 112 -4.92 -5.16 7.86
C GLY A 112 -5.50 -4.67 6.54
N LEU A 113 -5.22 -3.43 6.14
CA LEU A 113 -5.65 -2.89 4.85
C LEU A 113 -5.01 -3.63 3.66
N LYS A 114 -3.75 -4.04 3.81
CA LYS A 114 -3.08 -4.83 2.77
C LYS A 114 -3.76 -6.19 2.59
N ARG A 115 -4.10 -6.86 3.70
CA ARG A 115 -4.87 -8.12 3.66
C ARG A 115 -6.20 -7.94 2.95
N LEU A 116 -6.98 -6.90 3.28
CA LEU A 116 -8.25 -6.64 2.58
C LEU A 116 -8.08 -6.52 1.05
N LYS A 117 -6.99 -5.91 0.58
CA LYS A 117 -6.70 -5.82 -0.86
C LYS A 117 -6.31 -7.17 -1.47
N ASP A 118 -5.58 -7.98 -0.74
CA ASP A 118 -5.18 -9.31 -1.19
C ASP A 118 -6.39 -10.27 -1.16
N ASP A 119 -7.31 -10.13 -0.20
CA ASP A 119 -8.58 -10.88 -0.13
C ASP A 119 -9.45 -10.63 -1.38
N VAL A 120 -9.51 -9.38 -1.86
CA VAL A 120 -10.26 -9.06 -3.10
C VAL A 120 -9.61 -9.68 -4.34
N VAL A 121 -8.27 -9.75 -4.37
CA VAL A 121 -7.55 -10.46 -5.45
C VAL A 121 -7.91 -11.95 -5.42
N ASP A 122 -7.98 -12.54 -4.22
CA ASP A 122 -8.35 -13.94 -4.04
C ASP A 122 -9.78 -14.21 -4.51
N ILE A 123 -10.74 -13.35 -4.14
CA ILE A 123 -12.14 -13.47 -4.61
C ILE A 123 -12.22 -13.48 -6.14
N VAL A 124 -11.53 -12.54 -6.80
CA VAL A 124 -11.51 -12.46 -8.27
C VAL A 124 -10.80 -13.67 -8.88
N ALA A 125 -9.70 -14.11 -8.29
CA ALA A 125 -8.98 -15.30 -8.75
C ALA A 125 -9.86 -16.55 -8.64
N THR A 126 -10.52 -16.77 -7.51
CA THR A 126 -11.44 -17.90 -7.33
C THR A 126 -12.57 -17.88 -8.35
N LYS A 127 -13.21 -16.71 -8.58
CA LYS A 127 -14.26 -16.60 -9.61
C LYS A 127 -13.74 -16.96 -11.01
N ILE A 128 -12.50 -16.60 -11.33
CA ILE A 128 -11.84 -16.99 -12.59
C ILE A 128 -11.61 -18.51 -12.63
N GLU A 129 -11.07 -19.09 -11.55
CA GLU A 129 -10.78 -20.52 -11.41
C GLU A 129 -12.04 -21.38 -11.54
N ASP A 130 -13.16 -20.94 -10.96
CA ASP A 130 -14.46 -21.59 -11.10
C ASP A 130 -14.91 -21.68 -12.56
N CYS A 131 -14.58 -20.69 -13.39
CA CYS A 131 -14.88 -20.70 -14.82
C CYS A 131 -13.95 -21.62 -15.63
N ILE A 132 -12.70 -21.78 -15.20
CA ILE A 132 -11.65 -22.47 -15.98
C ILE A 132 -11.24 -23.83 -15.42
N ALA A 133 -12.02 -24.41 -14.51
CA ALA A 133 -11.69 -25.69 -13.89
C ALA A 133 -11.37 -26.77 -14.95
N PRO A 134 -10.32 -27.59 -14.75
CA PRO A 134 -9.49 -27.74 -13.55
C PRO A 134 -8.24 -26.84 -13.51
N PHE A 135 -8.12 -25.84 -14.39
CA PHE A 135 -6.98 -24.93 -14.41
C PHE A 135 -7.03 -23.93 -13.25
N THR A 136 -5.87 -23.38 -12.89
CA THR A 136 -5.73 -22.44 -11.77
C THR A 136 -5.00 -21.16 -12.16
N VAL A 137 -5.21 -20.09 -11.40
CA VAL A 137 -4.56 -18.80 -11.64
C VAL A 137 -3.19 -18.78 -10.96
N ASN A 138 -2.15 -18.78 -11.77
CA ASN A 138 -0.76 -18.66 -11.31
C ASN A 138 -0.42 -17.24 -10.78
N ASP A 139 0.80 -17.09 -10.26
CA ASP A 139 1.29 -15.81 -9.70
C ASP A 139 1.26 -14.64 -10.70
N ASN A 140 1.49 -14.89 -11.99
CA ASN A 140 1.43 -13.87 -13.02
C ASN A 140 -0.03 -13.45 -13.30
N GLY A 141 -0.96 -14.39 -13.26
CA GLY A 141 -2.40 -14.12 -13.29
C GLY A 141 -2.83 -13.27 -12.09
N ARG A 142 -2.41 -13.62 -10.88
CA ARG A 142 -2.69 -12.83 -9.65
C ARG A 142 -2.13 -11.41 -9.72
N LYS A 143 -0.91 -11.23 -10.25
CA LYS A 143 -0.34 -9.90 -10.51
C LYS A 143 -1.16 -9.10 -11.53
N SER A 144 -1.71 -9.76 -12.55
CA SER A 144 -2.58 -9.14 -13.55
C SER A 144 -3.91 -8.71 -12.94
N ILE A 145 -4.54 -9.55 -12.14
CA ILE A 145 -5.76 -9.21 -11.37
C ILE A 145 -5.51 -8.00 -10.48
N LYS A 146 -4.39 -7.97 -9.75
CA LYS A 146 -3.99 -6.82 -8.92
C LYS A 146 -3.79 -5.55 -9.73
N ARG A 147 -3.36 -5.65 -10.99
CA ARG A 147 -3.28 -4.49 -11.92
C ARG A 147 -4.66 -4.06 -12.38
N TRP A 148 -5.56 -4.99 -12.70
CA TRP A 148 -6.93 -4.69 -13.09
C TRP A 148 -7.69 -3.98 -11.96
N LEU A 149 -7.59 -4.45 -10.72
CA LEU A 149 -8.23 -3.84 -9.54
C LEU A 149 -7.71 -2.44 -9.19
N ARG A 150 -6.63 -1.96 -9.82
CA ARG A 150 -6.19 -0.55 -9.72
C ARG A 150 -6.89 0.35 -10.73
N ILE A 151 -7.44 -0.22 -11.79
CA ILE A 151 -8.02 0.49 -12.94
C ILE A 151 -9.54 0.36 -12.91
N TYR A 152 -10.04 -0.84 -12.61
CA TYR A 152 -11.44 -1.25 -12.62
C TYR A 152 -11.96 -1.51 -11.22
N LYS A 153 -13.24 -1.22 -11.00
CA LYS A 153 -13.95 -1.65 -9.79
C LYS A 153 -14.12 -3.17 -9.83
N VAL A 154 -14.31 -3.77 -8.66
CA VAL A 154 -14.44 -5.23 -8.55
C VAL A 154 -15.66 -5.73 -9.32
N GLU A 155 -16.78 -5.00 -9.28
CA GLU A 155 -18.02 -5.37 -9.96
C GLU A 155 -17.81 -5.40 -11.48
N GLU A 156 -17.10 -4.40 -12.04
CA GLU A 156 -16.78 -4.35 -13.47
C GLU A 156 -15.93 -5.54 -13.94
N ILE A 157 -15.05 -6.04 -13.07
CA ILE A 157 -14.22 -7.22 -13.38
C ILE A 157 -15.07 -8.48 -13.29
N LEU A 158 -15.92 -8.62 -12.27
CA LEU A 158 -16.81 -9.77 -12.12
C LEU A 158 -17.79 -9.89 -13.29
N ASP A 159 -18.42 -8.79 -13.69
CA ASP A 159 -19.29 -8.75 -14.89
C ASP A 159 -18.52 -9.13 -16.16
N ALA A 160 -17.28 -8.64 -16.28
CA ALA A 160 -16.43 -8.97 -17.42
C ALA A 160 -15.99 -10.44 -17.45
N ILE A 161 -15.80 -11.07 -16.29
CA ILE A 161 -15.50 -12.50 -16.18
C ILE A 161 -16.67 -13.33 -16.73
N GLU A 162 -17.90 -13.03 -16.31
CA GLU A 162 -19.09 -13.76 -16.76
C GLU A 162 -19.28 -13.62 -18.28
N LEU A 163 -19.22 -12.39 -18.79
CA LEU A 163 -19.32 -12.14 -20.23
C LEU A 163 -18.18 -12.77 -21.05
N ALA A 164 -16.97 -12.88 -20.47
CA ALA A 164 -15.85 -13.53 -21.12
C ALA A 164 -16.05 -15.05 -21.18
N ALA A 165 -16.56 -15.65 -20.09
CA ALA A 165 -16.79 -17.08 -19.99
C ALA A 165 -17.82 -17.52 -21.04
N ASP A 166 -18.96 -16.82 -21.12
CA ASP A 166 -20.01 -17.07 -22.11
C ASP A 166 -19.52 -17.01 -23.55
N LYS A 167 -18.50 -16.18 -23.83
CA LYS A 167 -17.97 -15.96 -25.18
C LYS A 167 -16.79 -16.85 -25.55
N LYS A 168 -15.97 -17.26 -24.58
CA LYS A 168 -14.68 -17.92 -24.82
C LYS A 168 -14.64 -19.37 -24.35
N LEU A 169 -15.43 -19.73 -23.36
CA LEU A 169 -15.45 -21.06 -22.76
C LEU A 169 -16.68 -21.85 -23.23
N THR A 170 -16.94 -21.82 -24.53
CA THR A 170 -18.11 -22.46 -25.15
C THR A 170 -17.89 -23.92 -25.52
N GLN A 171 -16.68 -24.43 -25.30
CA GLN A 171 -16.24 -25.78 -25.65
C GLN A 171 -15.38 -26.34 -24.52
N GLU A 172 -14.87 -27.56 -24.69
CA GLU A 172 -13.97 -28.18 -23.72
C GLU A 172 -12.80 -27.25 -23.37
N ILE A 173 -12.54 -27.09 -22.07
CA ILE A 173 -11.60 -26.10 -21.56
C ILE A 173 -10.18 -26.61 -21.79
N THR A 174 -9.41 -25.90 -22.61
CA THR A 174 -7.98 -26.16 -22.84
C THR A 174 -7.12 -25.02 -22.29
N HIS A 175 -5.82 -25.26 -22.12
CA HIS A 175 -4.89 -24.23 -21.64
C HIS A 175 -4.83 -23.00 -22.55
N GLU A 176 -4.97 -23.17 -23.87
CA GLU A 176 -5.04 -22.05 -24.82
C GLU A 176 -6.29 -21.20 -24.59
N LEU A 177 -7.45 -21.85 -24.41
CA LEU A 177 -8.72 -21.16 -24.17
C LEU A 177 -8.72 -20.40 -22.84
N THR A 178 -8.13 -20.96 -21.79
CA THR A 178 -8.02 -20.25 -20.50
C THR A 178 -7.17 -18.99 -20.63
N GLY A 179 -6.08 -19.05 -21.42
CA GLY A 179 -5.28 -17.89 -21.78
C GLY A 179 -6.06 -16.82 -22.55
N GLU A 180 -6.77 -17.22 -23.60
CA GLU A 180 -7.62 -16.31 -24.38
C GLU A 180 -8.73 -15.66 -23.54
N PHE A 181 -9.40 -16.47 -22.71
CA PHE A 181 -10.41 -16.02 -21.77
C PHE A 181 -9.84 -14.97 -20.81
N PHE A 182 -8.69 -15.26 -20.19
CA PHE A 182 -8.05 -14.37 -19.22
C PHE A 182 -7.64 -13.02 -19.86
N GLU A 183 -7.12 -13.04 -21.08
CA GLU A 183 -6.79 -11.81 -21.82
C GLU A 183 -8.02 -11.00 -22.24
N TYR A 184 -9.17 -11.66 -22.37
CA TYR A 184 -10.39 -11.03 -22.85
C TYR A 184 -11.11 -10.24 -21.76
N ILE A 185 -11.01 -10.65 -20.49
CA ILE A 185 -11.61 -9.97 -19.32
C ILE A 185 -11.33 -8.45 -19.31
N PRO A 186 -10.07 -7.97 -19.31
CA PRO A 186 -9.81 -6.52 -19.28
C PRO A 186 -10.26 -5.80 -20.55
N ARG A 187 -10.39 -6.49 -21.69
CA ARG A 187 -10.91 -5.91 -22.94
C ARG A 187 -12.42 -5.66 -22.83
N ILE A 188 -13.17 -6.58 -22.20
CA ILE A 188 -14.60 -6.40 -21.94
C ILE A 188 -14.81 -5.24 -20.96
N ALA A 189 -14.09 -5.22 -19.83
CA ALA A 189 -14.18 -4.15 -18.84
C ALA A 189 -13.87 -2.77 -19.45
N ALA A 190 -12.81 -2.68 -20.27
CA ALA A 190 -12.48 -1.45 -21.00
C ALA A 190 -13.57 -1.01 -21.98
N THR A 191 -14.21 -1.96 -22.66
CA THR A 191 -15.28 -1.66 -23.63
C THR A 191 -16.54 -1.17 -22.92
N LYS A 192 -16.93 -1.80 -21.80
CA LYS A 192 -18.14 -1.44 -21.05
C LYS A 192 -18.11 -0.03 -20.45
N ARG A 193 -16.92 0.53 -20.22
CA ARG A 193 -16.76 1.93 -19.77
C ARG A 193 -17.01 2.97 -20.85
N LYS A 194 -17.06 2.57 -22.12
CA LYS A 194 -17.26 3.50 -23.24
C LYS A 194 -18.72 3.92 -23.35
N PRO A 195 -19.02 5.08 -23.94
CA PRO A 195 -20.38 5.45 -24.30
C PRO A 195 -21.08 4.34 -25.10
N PRO A 196 -22.41 4.16 -24.97
CA PRO A 196 -23.15 3.10 -25.68
C PRO A 196 -22.90 3.06 -27.18
N GLU A 197 -22.84 4.23 -27.83
CA GLU A 197 -22.52 4.36 -29.26
C GLU A 197 -21.10 3.90 -29.61
N GLU A 198 -20.12 4.25 -28.78
CA GLU A 198 -18.74 3.75 -28.93
C GLU A 198 -18.66 2.22 -28.78
N GLN A 199 -19.45 1.64 -27.86
CA GLN A 199 -19.53 0.18 -27.73
C GLN A 199 -20.12 -0.46 -29.00
N ARG A 200 -21.13 0.19 -29.58
CA ARG A 200 -21.83 -0.27 -30.79
C ARG A 200 -20.92 -0.27 -32.01
N ILE A 201 -20.10 0.77 -32.22
CA ILE A 201 -19.11 0.74 -33.31
C ILE A 201 -18.00 -0.30 -33.09
N LEU A 202 -17.59 -0.56 -31.85
CA LEU A 202 -16.62 -1.62 -31.56
C LEU A 202 -17.19 -3.01 -31.85
N TYR A 203 -18.49 -3.20 -31.59
CA TYR A 203 -19.23 -4.39 -31.97
C TYR A 203 -19.31 -4.56 -33.48
N ILE A 204 -19.66 -3.49 -34.22
CA ILE A 204 -19.69 -3.49 -35.69
C ILE A 204 -18.30 -3.82 -36.27
N ARG A 205 -17.24 -3.22 -35.74
CA ARG A 205 -15.85 -3.60 -36.11
C ARG A 205 -15.60 -5.09 -35.88
N GLY A 206 -16.10 -5.64 -34.78
CA GLY A 206 -16.01 -7.07 -34.46
C GLY A 206 -16.69 -7.95 -35.52
N ILE A 207 -17.91 -7.60 -35.94
CA ILE A 207 -18.62 -8.27 -37.03
C ILE A 207 -17.76 -8.27 -38.30
N LEU A 208 -17.29 -7.09 -38.71
CA LEU A 208 -16.50 -6.94 -39.93
C LEU A 208 -15.22 -7.77 -39.87
N LYS A 209 -14.47 -7.70 -38.76
CA LYS A 209 -13.22 -8.44 -38.58
C LYS A 209 -13.40 -9.95 -38.71
N ASN A 210 -14.52 -10.48 -38.22
CA ASN A 210 -14.78 -11.91 -38.24
C ASN A 210 -15.30 -12.41 -39.60
N ARG A 211 -15.90 -11.53 -40.41
CA ARG A 211 -16.53 -11.90 -41.69
C ARG A 211 -15.67 -11.59 -42.91
N ILE A 212 -14.95 -10.47 -42.91
CA ILE A 212 -14.22 -9.97 -44.08
C ILE A 212 -12.82 -9.48 -43.69
N TYR A 213 -11.92 -9.41 -44.67
CA TYR A 213 -10.67 -8.68 -44.50
C TYR A 213 -10.97 -7.20 -44.26
N ILE A 214 -10.37 -6.58 -43.25
CA ILE A 214 -10.49 -5.13 -42.98
C ILE A 214 -9.13 -4.51 -42.70
N ASN A 215 -8.96 -3.26 -43.10
CA ASN A 215 -7.85 -2.44 -42.62
C ASN A 215 -8.18 -1.91 -41.21
N GLN A 216 -7.49 -2.44 -40.19
CA GLN A 216 -7.75 -2.14 -38.77
C GLN A 216 -7.56 -0.66 -38.41
N ASN A 217 -6.65 0.05 -39.08
CA ASN A 217 -6.41 1.47 -38.80
C ASN A 217 -7.53 2.33 -39.39
N HIS A 218 -8.03 1.98 -40.58
CA HIS A 218 -9.01 2.79 -41.29
C HIS A 218 -10.45 2.49 -40.85
N VAL A 219 -10.79 1.24 -40.50
CA VAL A 219 -12.17 0.91 -40.09
C VAL A 219 -12.67 1.80 -38.96
N MET A 220 -11.82 2.10 -37.98
CA MET A 220 -12.22 2.95 -36.86
C MET A 220 -12.41 4.42 -37.25
N SER A 221 -11.72 4.93 -38.28
CA SER A 221 -11.95 6.31 -38.73
C SER A 221 -13.32 6.44 -39.38
N TYR A 222 -13.72 5.48 -40.22
CA TYR A 222 -15.05 5.47 -40.84
C TYR A 222 -16.17 5.32 -39.81
N LEU A 223 -16.02 4.40 -38.86
CA LEU A 223 -17.04 4.20 -37.82
C LEU A 223 -17.18 5.40 -36.87
N LYS A 224 -16.08 6.09 -36.56
CA LYS A 224 -16.12 7.32 -35.77
C LYS A 224 -16.72 8.49 -36.56
N ALA A 225 -16.42 8.58 -37.85
CA ALA A 225 -17.04 9.59 -38.72
C ALA A 225 -18.55 9.36 -38.81
N TRP A 226 -19.00 8.11 -38.94
CA TRP A 226 -20.42 7.76 -38.87
C TRP A 226 -21.10 8.30 -37.61
N LEU A 227 -20.49 8.08 -36.44
CA LEU A 227 -20.99 8.63 -35.17
C LEU A 227 -21.02 10.16 -35.15
N SER A 228 -20.00 10.84 -35.71
CA SER A 228 -19.96 12.31 -35.66
C SER A 228 -21.06 12.99 -36.47
N TYR A 229 -21.66 12.27 -37.43
CA TYR A 229 -22.81 12.74 -38.21
C TYR A 229 -24.15 12.20 -37.69
N ASP A 230 -24.17 11.56 -36.51
CA ASP A 230 -25.37 11.01 -35.85
C ASP A 230 -26.22 10.08 -36.76
N LEU A 231 -25.52 9.32 -37.62
CA LEU A 231 -26.15 8.41 -38.56
C LEU A 231 -26.64 7.12 -37.87
N ASP A 232 -27.69 6.51 -38.42
CA ASP A 232 -28.31 5.33 -37.82
C ASP A 232 -27.33 4.14 -37.76
N LEU A 233 -26.94 3.78 -36.54
CA LEU A 233 -26.06 2.67 -36.27
C LEU A 233 -26.72 1.30 -36.48
N ASP A 234 -28.06 1.22 -36.53
CA ASP A 234 -28.75 -0.04 -36.82
C ASP A 234 -28.67 -0.36 -38.31
N GLU A 235 -28.86 0.63 -39.19
CA GLU A 235 -28.55 0.53 -40.63
C GLU A 235 -27.11 0.06 -40.87
N LEU A 236 -26.14 0.70 -40.21
CA LEU A 236 -24.73 0.32 -40.32
C LEU A 236 -24.47 -1.11 -39.85
N THR A 237 -25.16 -1.54 -38.79
CA THR A 237 -25.03 -2.89 -38.24
C THR A 237 -25.56 -3.93 -39.22
N GLU A 238 -26.75 -3.73 -39.79
CA GLU A 238 -27.33 -4.64 -40.79
C GLU A 238 -26.49 -4.71 -42.06
N PHE A 239 -25.94 -3.58 -42.50
CA PHE A 239 -25.03 -3.58 -43.65
C PHE A 239 -23.72 -4.32 -43.34
N ALA A 240 -23.13 -4.12 -42.15
CA ALA A 240 -21.92 -4.84 -41.74
C ALA A 240 -22.12 -6.38 -41.68
N LYS A 241 -23.34 -6.84 -41.41
CA LYS A 241 -23.72 -8.27 -41.42
C LYS A 241 -23.87 -8.88 -42.81
N THR A 242 -23.96 -8.08 -43.86
CA THR A 242 -24.22 -8.57 -45.24
C THR A 242 -23.14 -8.20 -46.24
N VAL A 243 -22.37 -7.14 -45.98
CA VAL A 243 -21.35 -6.61 -46.90
C VAL A 243 -20.33 -7.68 -47.35
N PRO A 244 -19.99 -7.74 -48.65
CA PRO A 244 -19.15 -8.83 -49.18
C PRO A 244 -17.65 -8.60 -48.97
N ASN A 245 -17.18 -7.35 -48.96
CA ASN A 245 -15.76 -7.03 -48.84
C ASN A 245 -15.53 -5.60 -48.34
N TRP A 246 -14.28 -5.29 -47.99
CA TRP A 246 -13.86 -4.01 -47.44
C TRP A 246 -14.09 -2.82 -48.38
N THR A 247 -13.90 -3.01 -49.68
CA THR A 247 -14.06 -1.94 -50.67
C THR A 247 -15.50 -1.47 -50.71
N THR A 248 -16.45 -2.41 -50.83
CA THR A 248 -17.89 -2.12 -50.81
C THR A 248 -18.32 -1.49 -49.49
N PHE A 249 -17.78 -1.96 -48.35
CA PHE A 249 -18.07 -1.34 -47.05
C PHE A 249 -17.67 0.14 -47.02
N LYS A 250 -16.43 0.42 -47.42
CA LYS A 250 -15.85 1.76 -47.42
C LYS A 250 -16.60 2.69 -48.37
N GLU A 251 -16.91 2.24 -49.58
CA GLU A 251 -17.63 3.05 -50.58
C GLU A 251 -19.01 3.44 -50.07
N TRP A 252 -19.78 2.48 -49.57
CA TRP A 252 -21.12 2.73 -49.05
C TRP A 252 -21.11 3.67 -47.84
N VAL A 253 -20.21 3.44 -46.86
CA VAL A 253 -20.08 4.33 -45.69
C VAL A 253 -19.66 5.75 -46.09
N SER A 254 -18.74 5.87 -47.05
CA SER A 254 -18.27 7.18 -47.52
C SER A 254 -19.37 7.96 -48.23
N GLU A 255 -20.25 7.26 -48.96
CA GLU A 255 -21.38 7.88 -49.65
C GLU A 255 -22.42 8.40 -48.65
N ARG A 256 -22.84 7.56 -47.69
CA ARG A 256 -23.75 7.96 -46.60
C ARG A 256 -23.26 9.17 -45.82
N ILE A 257 -21.96 9.19 -45.48
CA ILE A 257 -21.34 10.33 -44.78
C ILE A 257 -21.37 11.60 -45.65
N ARG A 258 -21.16 11.47 -46.96
CA ARG A 258 -21.19 12.61 -47.88
C ARG A 258 -22.60 13.18 -48.01
N GLU A 259 -23.60 12.31 -48.17
CA GLU A 259 -25.03 12.69 -48.18
C GLU A 259 -25.39 13.48 -46.92
N ALA A 260 -25.00 12.98 -45.74
CA ALA A 260 -25.22 13.65 -44.46
C ALA A 260 -24.51 15.00 -44.33
N GLN A 261 -23.33 15.13 -44.93
CA GLN A 261 -22.56 16.36 -44.93
C GLN A 261 -23.20 17.45 -45.80
N GLU A 262 -23.85 17.06 -46.91
CA GLU A 262 -24.55 17.99 -47.83
C GLU A 262 -25.87 18.52 -47.24
N GLU A 263 -26.47 17.81 -46.27
CA GLU A 263 -27.72 18.20 -45.60
C GLU A 263 -27.52 19.21 -44.43
N LEU A 264 -26.27 19.49 -44.03
CA LEU A 264 -25.99 20.46 -42.96
C LEU A 264 -26.14 21.91 -43.47
N PRO A 265 -27.07 22.71 -42.91
CA PRO A 265 -27.19 24.12 -43.28
C PRO A 265 -25.95 24.90 -42.87
N TYR A 266 -25.51 25.80 -43.77
CA TYR A 266 -24.32 26.65 -43.64
C TYR A 266 -24.38 27.59 -42.43
#